data_AF-A0A1G5X193-F1
#
_entry.id   AF-A0A1G5X193-F1
#
_cell.length_a   1.000
_cell.length_b   1.000
_cell.length_c   1.000
_cell.angle_alpha   90.00
_cell.angle_beta   90.00
_cell.angle_gamma   90.00
#
_symmetry.space_group_name_H-M   'P 1'
#
loop_
_entity.id
_entity.type
_entity.pdbx_description
1 polymer ?
#
loop_
_entity_poly.entity_id
_entity_poly.type
_entity_poly.pdbx_seq_one_letter_code
_entity_poly.pdbx_strand_id
1 'polypeptide(L)'
;MNTNRFETFYDAVLAIVITILVLKIPQPFGPGWGDLFANLLSITTYFIVFLSIINIWYTNQKLFQHIDDINNKVLISYGISMFLFTLFPYFASWLSLNLYSLTAETIFGLIILFANISHIISVVVVFGANKSNEKLKELHIKKIHFIGPLIIILIGFVISYTIYVPGIYLMCLISVVLSIIYNRMQGQEFEDTERFEALIDAIIAIIITIIVLEIPTAVNGSLGALLELKLEFIAYAISFIVCFNVWNFTYNLFSIVNKINYKSIWAICLGLFFLSLIPYLTTYVAMNFNEFVPQCVYGIDFIIINVCSIVATYQMKKIDESNSFLQMAFQNYNNYIINIGFTVIFIIIGYYFYPPIIILSCLLSIAMTWIFMMKKIKLINFDN
;
A
#
# COMPACT_ATOMS: atom_id res chain seq x y z
N MET A 1 10.58 -28.08 -1.08
CA MET A 1 11.43 -26.89 -1.28
C MET A 1 11.36 -26.10 0.02
N ASN A 2 12.49 -25.56 0.49
CA ASN A 2 12.49 -24.71 1.67
C ASN A 2 11.48 -23.56 1.49
N THR A 3 10.62 -23.35 2.49
CA THR A 3 9.51 -22.39 2.48
C THR A 3 10.00 -20.96 2.21
N ASN A 4 11.16 -20.56 2.75
CA ASN A 4 11.68 -19.21 2.65
C ASN A 4 11.79 -18.72 1.20
N ARG A 5 12.38 -19.54 0.30
CA ARG A 5 12.54 -19.14 -1.10
C ARG A 5 11.19 -18.93 -1.79
N PHE A 6 10.21 -19.77 -1.48
CA PHE A 6 8.88 -19.64 -2.04
C PHE A 6 8.15 -18.41 -1.51
N GLU A 7 8.24 -18.16 -0.20
CA GLU A 7 7.63 -17.01 0.45
C GLU A 7 8.15 -15.70 -0.12
N THR A 8 9.48 -15.56 -0.24
CA THR A 8 10.09 -14.38 -0.85
C THR A 8 9.62 -14.19 -2.29
N PHE A 9 9.53 -15.26 -3.08
CA PHE A 9 9.03 -15.19 -4.45
C PHE A 9 7.55 -14.77 -4.50
N TYR A 10 6.72 -15.37 -3.65
CA TYR A 10 5.29 -15.07 -3.57
C TYR A 10 5.04 -13.61 -3.19
N ASP A 11 5.74 -13.11 -2.18
CA ASP A 11 5.61 -11.73 -1.71
C ASP A 11 6.09 -10.72 -2.75
N ALA A 12 7.19 -11.02 -3.45
CA ALA A 12 7.67 -10.18 -4.55
C ALA A 12 6.63 -10.06 -5.68
N VAL A 13 5.97 -11.17 -6.05
CA VAL A 13 4.88 -11.14 -7.04
C VAL A 13 3.73 -10.27 -6.54
N LEU A 14 3.30 -10.43 -5.29
CA LEU A 14 2.23 -9.61 -4.74
C LEU A 14 2.60 -8.12 -4.68
N ALA A 15 3.82 -7.78 -4.28
CA ALA A 15 4.32 -6.41 -4.25
C ALA A 15 4.25 -5.75 -5.63
N ILE A 16 4.63 -6.47 -6.69
CA ILE A 16 4.52 -5.99 -8.08
C ILE A 16 3.05 -5.80 -8.45
N VAL A 17 2.19 -6.78 -8.19
CA VAL A 17 0.76 -6.71 -8.55
C VAL A 17 0.07 -5.50 -7.92
N ILE A 18 0.31 -5.25 -6.62
CA ILE A 18 -0.34 -4.12 -5.94
C ILE A 18 0.22 -2.78 -6.38
N THR A 19 1.50 -2.67 -6.73
CA THR A 19 2.10 -1.37 -7.08
C THR A 19 1.89 -0.99 -8.54
N ILE A 20 1.92 -1.95 -9.47
CA ILE A 20 1.82 -1.66 -10.92
C ILE A 20 0.43 -1.15 -11.35
N LEU A 21 -0.60 -1.38 -10.53
CA LEU A 21 -1.95 -0.87 -10.76
C LEU A 21 -2.00 0.65 -10.85
N VAL A 22 -1.12 1.37 -10.16
CA VAL A 22 -1.10 2.83 -10.19
C VAL A 22 -0.86 3.36 -11.61
N LEU A 23 -0.06 2.66 -12.41
CA LEU A 23 0.22 3.00 -13.82
C LEU A 23 -1.01 2.93 -14.73
N LYS A 24 -2.10 2.32 -14.25
CA LYS A 24 -3.35 2.19 -15.01
C LYS A 24 -4.37 3.25 -14.65
N ILE A 25 -4.08 4.13 -13.70
CA ILE A 25 -4.93 5.26 -13.35
C ILE A 25 -4.67 6.37 -14.38
N PRO A 26 -5.69 6.77 -15.17
CA PRO A 26 -5.52 7.85 -16.14
C PRO A 26 -5.24 9.17 -15.43
N GLN A 27 -4.37 10.00 -16.00
CA GLN A 27 -4.12 11.36 -15.49
C GLN A 27 -5.37 12.23 -15.67
N PRO A 28 -5.62 13.21 -14.76
CA PRO A 28 -6.72 14.16 -14.92
C PRO A 28 -6.52 15.01 -16.19
N PHE A 29 -7.62 15.35 -16.89
CA PHE A 29 -7.56 16.20 -18.08
C PHE A 29 -7.18 17.66 -17.79
N GLY A 30 -7.40 18.09 -16.56
CA GLY A 30 -7.11 19.44 -16.10
C GLY A 30 -6.69 19.46 -14.63
N PRO A 31 -6.27 20.62 -14.12
CA PRO A 31 -5.78 20.78 -12.76
C PRO A 31 -6.91 20.94 -11.73
N GLY A 32 -8.17 20.75 -12.09
CA GLY A 32 -9.30 21.03 -11.21
C GLY A 32 -9.68 19.87 -10.27
N TRP A 33 -10.45 20.17 -9.22
CA TRP A 33 -11.08 19.14 -8.40
C TRP A 33 -12.03 18.25 -9.20
N GLY A 34 -12.76 18.82 -10.17
CA GLY A 34 -13.67 18.07 -11.03
C GLY A 34 -12.94 17.03 -11.88
N ASP A 35 -11.78 17.39 -12.44
CA ASP A 35 -10.94 16.49 -13.24
C ASP A 35 -10.36 15.35 -12.38
N LEU A 36 -9.93 15.66 -11.16
CA LEU A 36 -9.48 14.65 -10.21
C LEU A 36 -10.60 13.68 -9.83
N PHE A 37 -11.80 14.20 -9.53
CA PHE A 37 -12.94 13.37 -9.17
C PHE A 37 -13.46 12.51 -10.31
N ALA A 38 -13.21 12.90 -11.57
CA ALA A 38 -13.48 12.03 -12.72
C ALA A 38 -12.69 10.71 -12.64
N ASN A 39 -11.52 10.70 -11.99
CA ASN A 39 -10.68 9.52 -11.80
C ASN A 39 -10.92 8.78 -10.49
N LEU A 40 -11.89 9.22 -9.68
CA LEU A 40 -12.19 8.64 -8.36
C LEU A 40 -12.47 7.13 -8.45
N LEU A 41 -13.12 6.70 -9.54
CA LEU A 41 -13.40 5.29 -9.75
C LEU A 41 -12.14 4.45 -9.98
N SER A 42 -11.17 4.97 -10.74
CA SER A 42 -9.89 4.28 -10.95
C SER A 42 -9.11 4.15 -9.64
N ILE A 43 -9.09 5.22 -8.83
CA ILE A 43 -8.43 5.21 -7.51
C ILE A 43 -9.13 4.22 -6.55
N THR A 44 -10.46 4.20 -6.52
CA THR A 44 -11.22 3.31 -5.63
C THR A 44 -11.18 1.85 -6.09
N THR A 45 -11.19 1.58 -7.39
CA THR A 45 -10.96 0.23 -7.93
C THR A 45 -9.55 -0.26 -7.60
N TYR A 46 -8.55 0.62 -7.74
CA TYR A 46 -7.20 0.32 -7.28
C TYR A 46 -7.17 -0.01 -5.78
N PHE A 47 -7.81 0.80 -4.94
CA PHE A 47 -7.90 0.57 -3.50
C PHE A 47 -8.54 -0.78 -3.14
N ILE A 48 -9.62 -1.19 -3.82
CA ILE A 48 -10.26 -2.51 -3.62
C ILE A 48 -9.25 -3.63 -3.91
N VAL A 49 -8.52 -3.54 -5.02
CA VAL A 49 -7.54 -4.55 -5.39
C VAL A 49 -6.36 -4.58 -4.41
N PHE A 50 -5.85 -3.42 -4.03
CA PHE A 50 -4.79 -3.27 -3.04
C PHE A 50 -5.18 -3.96 -1.73
N LEU A 51 -6.35 -3.62 -1.18
CA LEU A 51 -6.85 -4.23 0.05
C LEU A 51 -7.10 -5.74 -0.10
N SER A 52 -7.59 -6.19 -1.24
CA SER A 52 -7.83 -7.62 -1.52
C SER A 52 -6.52 -8.41 -1.44
N ILE A 53 -5.47 -7.94 -2.12
CA ILE A 53 -4.18 -8.63 -2.14
C ILE A 53 -3.49 -8.57 -0.78
N ILE A 54 -3.50 -7.41 -0.09
CA ILE A 54 -2.94 -7.30 1.26
C ILE A 54 -3.67 -8.22 2.25
N ASN A 55 -5.00 -8.34 2.15
CA ASN A 55 -5.76 -9.24 2.99
C ASN A 55 -5.40 -10.72 2.71
N ILE A 56 -5.21 -11.10 1.44
CA ILE A 56 -4.74 -12.45 1.06
C ILE A 56 -3.32 -12.71 1.58
N TRP A 57 -2.41 -11.75 1.40
CA TRP A 57 -1.05 -11.82 1.93
C TRP A 57 -1.05 -12.00 3.45
N TYR A 58 -1.84 -11.20 4.17
CA TYR A 58 -1.96 -11.27 5.63
C TYR A 58 -2.40 -12.66 6.12
N THR A 59 -3.37 -13.29 5.44
CA THR A 59 -3.80 -14.65 5.77
C THR A 59 -2.70 -15.68 5.48
N ASN A 60 -1.94 -15.52 4.40
CA ASN A 60 -0.84 -16.43 4.07
C ASN A 60 0.37 -16.28 4.99
N GLN A 61 0.65 -15.06 5.46
CA GLN A 61 1.71 -14.79 6.44
C GLN A 61 1.53 -15.65 7.69
N LYS A 62 0.31 -15.73 8.21
CA LYS A 62 -0.02 -16.57 9.37
C LYS A 62 0.19 -18.06 9.12
N LEU A 63 -0.11 -18.51 7.91
CA LEU A 63 0.01 -19.91 7.52
C LEU A 63 1.48 -20.33 7.40
N PHE A 64 2.28 -19.56 6.66
CA PHE A 64 3.65 -19.95 6.34
C PHE A 64 4.61 -19.89 7.54
N GLN A 65 4.34 -19.05 8.55
CA GLN A 65 5.06 -19.08 9.84
C GLN A 65 5.04 -20.44 10.55
N HIS A 66 4.14 -21.34 10.17
CA HIS A 66 3.98 -22.65 10.80
C HIS A 66 4.33 -23.81 9.86
N ILE A 67 4.99 -23.57 8.72
CA ILE A 67 5.26 -24.59 7.70
C ILE A 67 6.74 -24.55 7.28
N ASP A 68 7.43 -25.66 7.52
CA ASP A 68 8.88 -25.76 7.22
C ASP A 68 9.19 -26.21 5.78
N ASP A 69 8.23 -26.88 5.12
CA ASP A 69 8.42 -27.44 3.79
C ASP A 69 7.23 -27.25 2.85
N ILE A 70 7.54 -26.89 1.60
CA ILE A 70 6.56 -26.76 0.52
C ILE A 70 6.70 -27.91 -0.47
N ASN A 71 5.60 -28.65 -0.65
CA ASN A 71 5.49 -29.71 -1.64
C ASN A 71 4.93 -29.20 -2.98
N ASN A 72 4.96 -30.06 -4.01
CA ASN A 72 4.52 -29.70 -5.36
C ASN A 72 3.03 -29.31 -5.44
N LYS A 73 2.18 -29.87 -4.57
CA LYS A 73 0.74 -29.52 -4.57
C LYS A 73 0.52 -28.09 -4.10
N VAL A 74 1.19 -27.71 -3.01
CA VAL A 74 1.16 -26.33 -2.49
C VAL A 74 1.71 -25.39 -3.55
N LEU A 75 2.88 -25.70 -4.13
CA LEU A 75 3.52 -24.90 -5.18
C LEU A 75 2.58 -24.65 -6.38
N ILE A 76 1.96 -25.70 -6.93
CA ILE A 76 1.05 -25.57 -8.08
C ILE A 76 -0.20 -24.76 -7.70
N SER A 77 -0.79 -25.02 -6.53
CA SER A 77 -1.99 -24.29 -6.10
C SER A 77 -1.74 -22.78 -5.95
N TYR A 78 -0.62 -22.40 -5.34
CA TYR A 78 -0.25 -20.99 -5.21
C TYR A 78 0.23 -20.39 -6.53
N GLY A 79 0.82 -21.19 -7.43
CA GLY A 79 1.12 -20.77 -8.80
C GLY A 79 -0.14 -20.33 -9.56
N ILE A 80 -1.23 -21.09 -9.45
CA ILE A 80 -2.54 -20.72 -10.02
C ILE A 80 -3.08 -19.45 -9.37
N SER A 81 -3.01 -19.35 -8.04
CA SER A 81 -3.45 -18.15 -7.30
C SER A 81 -2.67 -16.89 -7.74
N MET A 82 -1.33 -16.97 -7.83
CA MET A 82 -0.49 -15.88 -8.31
C MET A 82 -0.83 -15.48 -9.73
N PHE A 83 -1.03 -16.44 -10.63
CA PHE A 83 -1.47 -16.17 -11.99
C PHE A 83 -2.76 -15.35 -12.01
N LEU A 84 -3.77 -15.73 -11.22
CA LEU A 84 -5.03 -14.97 -11.13
C LEU A 84 -4.83 -13.56 -10.57
N PHE A 85 -3.98 -13.39 -9.54
CA PHE A 85 -3.67 -12.07 -8.98
C PHE A 85 -2.98 -11.16 -10.00
N THR A 86 -2.10 -11.70 -10.86
CA THR A 86 -1.44 -10.92 -11.91
C THR A 86 -2.39 -10.40 -12.99
N LEU A 87 -3.62 -10.92 -13.07
CA LEU A 87 -4.66 -10.42 -13.98
C LEU A 87 -5.45 -9.24 -13.39
N PHE A 88 -5.35 -8.99 -12.09
CA PHE A 88 -6.08 -7.91 -11.42
C PHE A 88 -5.81 -6.53 -12.04
N PRO A 89 -4.55 -6.15 -12.36
CA PRO A 89 -4.27 -4.83 -12.95
C PRO A 89 -5.05 -4.55 -14.24
N TYR A 90 -5.17 -5.56 -15.10
CA TYR A 90 -5.88 -5.44 -16.36
C TYR A 90 -7.38 -5.26 -16.15
N PHE A 91 -8.03 -6.15 -15.38
CA PHE A 91 -9.48 -6.12 -15.20
C PHE A 91 -9.96 -4.98 -14.29
N ALA A 92 -9.13 -4.55 -13.34
CA ALA A 92 -9.41 -3.36 -12.54
C ALA A 92 -9.45 -2.10 -13.41
N SER A 93 -8.46 -1.93 -14.29
CA SER A 93 -8.42 -0.82 -15.25
C SER A 93 -9.60 -0.87 -16.23
N TRP A 94 -9.95 -2.06 -16.73
CA TRP A 94 -11.07 -2.20 -17.64
C TRP A 94 -12.41 -1.83 -17.01
N LEU A 95 -12.64 -2.27 -15.75
CA LEU A 95 -13.80 -1.88 -14.97
C LEU A 95 -13.83 -0.37 -14.72
N SER A 96 -12.71 0.23 -14.33
CA SER A 96 -12.68 1.65 -13.96
C SER A 96 -12.97 2.59 -15.14
N LEU A 97 -12.70 2.15 -16.38
CA LEU A 97 -13.07 2.87 -17.59
C LEU A 97 -14.52 2.64 -18.01
N ASN A 98 -15.19 1.60 -17.49
CA ASN A 98 -16.50 1.14 -17.97
C ASN A 98 -17.44 0.68 -16.83
N LEU A 99 -17.62 1.49 -15.78
CA LEU A 99 -18.35 1.08 -14.58
C LEU A 99 -19.75 0.51 -14.83
N TYR A 100 -20.49 1.13 -15.74
CA TYR A 100 -21.86 0.75 -16.05
C TYR A 100 -21.95 -0.31 -17.15
N SER A 101 -20.81 -0.85 -17.60
CA SER A 101 -20.77 -2.00 -18.49
C SER A 101 -20.88 -3.28 -17.68
N LEU A 102 -22.03 -3.94 -17.81
CA LEU A 102 -22.28 -5.23 -17.17
C LEU A 102 -21.20 -6.27 -17.49
N THR A 103 -20.64 -6.23 -18.70
CA THR A 103 -19.56 -7.13 -19.12
C THR A 103 -18.27 -6.84 -18.35
N ALA A 104 -17.84 -5.59 -18.26
CA ALA A 104 -16.60 -5.23 -17.56
C ALA A 104 -16.69 -5.61 -16.08
N GLU A 105 -17.84 -5.34 -15.47
CA GLU A 105 -18.10 -5.67 -14.08
C GLU A 105 -18.24 -7.17 -13.81
N THR A 106 -18.90 -7.91 -14.70
CA THR A 106 -18.99 -9.37 -14.60
C THR A 106 -17.60 -10.01 -14.63
N ILE A 107 -16.74 -9.58 -15.56
CA ILE A 107 -15.39 -10.15 -15.67
C ILE A 107 -14.52 -9.75 -14.47
N PHE A 108 -14.63 -8.51 -13.98
CA PHE A 108 -13.96 -8.10 -12.74
C PHE A 108 -14.44 -8.93 -11.53
N GLY A 109 -15.75 -9.14 -11.39
CA GLY A 109 -16.31 -10.00 -10.34
C GLY A 109 -15.82 -11.43 -10.44
N LEU A 110 -15.76 -12.00 -11.64
CA LEU A 110 -15.32 -13.37 -11.87
C LEU A 110 -13.83 -13.54 -11.54
N ILE A 111 -12.97 -12.59 -11.92
CA ILE A 111 -11.54 -12.70 -11.59
C ILE A 111 -11.32 -12.61 -10.08
N ILE A 112 -12.00 -11.71 -9.37
CA ILE A 112 -11.93 -11.61 -7.91
C ILE A 112 -12.50 -12.87 -7.25
N LEU A 113 -13.63 -13.40 -7.74
CA LEU A 113 -14.23 -14.63 -7.23
C LEU A 113 -13.30 -15.83 -7.40
N PHE A 114 -12.74 -16.03 -8.60
CA PHE A 114 -11.81 -17.12 -8.87
C PHE A 114 -10.51 -17.00 -8.08
N ALA A 115 -9.99 -15.79 -7.91
CA ALA A 115 -8.85 -15.53 -7.05
C ALA A 115 -9.12 -15.93 -5.59
N ASN A 116 -10.29 -15.58 -5.04
CA ASN A 116 -10.69 -16.00 -3.70
C ASN A 116 -10.85 -17.52 -3.60
N ILE A 117 -11.51 -18.16 -4.58
CA ILE A 117 -11.64 -19.63 -4.62
C ILE A 117 -10.27 -20.31 -4.67
N SER A 118 -9.37 -19.82 -5.53
CA SER A 118 -8.01 -20.33 -5.67
C SER A 118 -7.23 -20.18 -4.37
N HIS A 119 -7.34 -19.03 -3.68
CA HIS A 119 -6.73 -18.82 -2.37
C HIS A 119 -7.24 -19.83 -1.33
N ILE A 120 -8.55 -20.08 -1.29
CA ILE A 120 -9.14 -21.07 -0.38
C ILE A 120 -8.60 -22.47 -0.67
N ILE A 121 -8.51 -22.85 -1.96
CA ILE A 121 -7.92 -24.12 -2.37
C ILE A 121 -6.46 -24.20 -1.90
N SER A 122 -5.67 -23.14 -2.12
CA SER A 122 -4.28 -23.06 -1.65
C SER A 122 -4.15 -23.29 -0.15
N VAL A 123 -5.00 -22.64 0.65
CA VAL A 123 -5.03 -22.84 2.11
C VAL A 123 -5.40 -24.29 2.47
N VAL A 124 -6.43 -24.86 1.83
CA VAL A 124 -6.84 -26.25 2.08
C VAL A 124 -5.74 -27.25 1.70
N VAL A 125 -5.03 -27.01 0.59
CA VAL A 125 -3.90 -27.85 0.16
C VAL A 125 -2.76 -27.79 1.16
N VAL A 126 -2.48 -26.62 1.73
CA VAL A 126 -1.49 -26.44 2.81
C VAL A 126 -1.86 -27.26 4.05
N PHE A 127 -3.10 -27.17 4.53
CA PHE A 127 -3.56 -27.99 5.65
C PHE A 127 -3.52 -29.50 5.34
N GLY A 128 -3.90 -29.87 4.11
CA GLY A 128 -3.89 -31.26 3.66
C GLY A 128 -2.48 -31.84 3.50
N ALA A 129 -1.49 -31.01 3.19
CA ALA A 129 -0.09 -31.37 3.11
C ALA A 129 0.57 -31.52 4.50
N ASN A 130 0.09 -30.78 5.50
CA ASN A 130 0.69 -30.68 6.83
C ASN A 130 -0.22 -31.23 7.95
N LYS A 131 -0.91 -32.35 7.70
CA LYS A 131 -1.91 -32.92 8.63
C LYS A 131 -1.36 -33.29 10.01
N SER A 132 -0.06 -33.52 10.14
CA SER A 132 0.60 -33.87 11.40
C SER A 132 1.01 -32.65 12.23
N ASN A 133 0.97 -31.44 11.68
CA ASN A 133 1.41 -30.24 12.36
C ASN A 133 0.33 -29.73 13.34
N GLU A 134 0.60 -29.83 14.64
CA GLU A 134 -0.35 -29.45 15.69
C GLU A 134 -0.55 -27.93 15.78
N LYS A 135 0.51 -27.13 15.58
CA LYS A 135 0.40 -25.66 15.56
C LYS A 135 -0.53 -25.15 14.46
N LEU A 136 -0.51 -25.80 13.28
CA LEU A 136 -1.47 -25.49 12.21
C LEU A 136 -2.90 -25.86 12.61
N LYS A 137 -3.13 -26.97 13.34
CA LYS A 137 -4.49 -27.34 13.79
C LYS A 137 -5.05 -26.37 14.82
N GLU A 138 -4.18 -25.78 15.63
CA GLU A 138 -4.53 -24.74 16.62
C GLU A 138 -4.86 -23.40 15.97
N LEU A 139 -4.39 -23.15 14.74
CA LEU A 139 -4.92 -22.03 13.93
C LEU A 139 -6.40 -22.30 13.66
N HIS A 140 -7.26 -21.71 14.50
CA HIS A 140 -8.71 -21.70 14.34
C HIS A 140 -9.14 -20.84 13.13
N ILE A 141 -8.67 -21.19 11.93
CA ILE A 141 -9.14 -20.59 10.70
C ILE A 141 -10.52 -21.15 10.40
N LYS A 142 -11.56 -20.52 10.98
CA LYS A 142 -12.94 -20.92 10.77
C LYS A 142 -13.27 -20.85 9.27
N LYS A 143 -13.94 -21.88 8.75
CA LYS A 143 -14.44 -21.92 7.35
C LYS A 143 -15.19 -20.66 6.92
N ILE A 144 -15.86 -19.99 7.86
CA ILE A 144 -16.60 -18.75 7.60
C ILE A 144 -15.72 -17.60 7.09
N HIS A 145 -14.44 -17.57 7.45
CA HIS A 145 -13.47 -16.57 6.99
C HIS A 145 -13.31 -16.57 5.46
N PHE A 146 -13.39 -17.76 4.87
CA PHE A 146 -13.17 -17.99 3.45
C PHE A 146 -14.46 -17.94 2.63
N ILE A 147 -15.56 -18.43 3.21
CA ILE A 147 -16.83 -18.55 2.48
C ILE A 147 -17.59 -17.22 2.46
N GLY A 148 -17.48 -16.40 3.52
CA GLY A 148 -18.16 -15.10 3.62
C GLY A 148 -17.90 -14.18 2.42
N PRO A 149 -16.62 -13.93 2.04
CA PRO A 149 -16.28 -13.11 0.89
C PRO A 149 -16.91 -13.58 -0.42
N LEU A 150 -16.96 -14.90 -0.65
CA LEU A 150 -17.56 -15.49 -1.85
C LEU A 150 -19.06 -15.22 -1.91
N ILE A 151 -19.78 -15.40 -0.79
CA ILE A 151 -21.22 -15.16 -0.71
C ILE A 151 -21.52 -13.69 -1.01
N ILE A 152 -20.76 -12.76 -0.42
CA ILE A 152 -20.96 -11.33 -0.63
C ILE A 152 -20.75 -10.96 -2.11
N ILE A 153 -19.69 -11.48 -2.74
CA ILE A 153 -19.44 -11.25 -4.17
C ILE A 153 -20.58 -11.83 -5.02
N LEU A 154 -21.06 -13.04 -4.72
CA LEU A 154 -22.20 -13.66 -5.42
C LEU A 154 -23.49 -12.84 -5.28
N ILE A 155 -23.74 -12.23 -4.12
CA ILE A 155 -24.84 -11.26 -3.94
C ILE A 155 -24.63 -10.07 -4.87
N GLY A 156 -23.38 -9.61 -5.04
CA GLY A 156 -23.02 -8.57 -6.00
C GLY A 156 -23.44 -8.89 -7.42
N PHE A 157 -23.25 -10.13 -7.88
CA PHE A 157 -23.74 -10.58 -9.19
C PHE A 157 -25.26 -10.44 -9.30
N VAL A 158 -26.00 -10.85 -8.27
CA VAL A 158 -27.47 -10.68 -8.27
C VAL A 158 -27.84 -9.20 -8.39
N ILE A 159 -27.24 -8.32 -7.58
CA ILE A 159 -27.53 -6.88 -7.58
C ILE A 159 -27.22 -6.26 -8.96
N SER A 160 -26.08 -6.63 -9.56
CA SER A 160 -25.63 -6.07 -10.85
C SER A 160 -26.58 -6.38 -12.00
N TYR A 161 -27.15 -7.59 -11.99
CA TYR A 161 -28.07 -8.04 -13.03
C TYR A 161 -29.54 -7.65 -12.77
N THR A 162 -29.89 -7.16 -11.57
CA THR A 162 -31.29 -6.93 -11.18
C THR A 162 -31.62 -5.51 -10.74
N ILE A 163 -30.70 -4.80 -10.10
CA ILE A 163 -30.99 -3.53 -9.40
C ILE A 163 -30.08 -2.40 -9.90
N TYR A 164 -28.76 -2.58 -9.83
CA TYR A 164 -27.80 -1.51 -10.04
C TYR A 164 -26.51 -2.12 -10.57
N VAL A 165 -26.11 -1.72 -11.80
CA VAL A 165 -24.98 -2.35 -12.51
C VAL A 165 -23.76 -2.49 -11.60
N PRO A 166 -23.25 -1.42 -10.94
CA PRO A 166 -22.08 -1.44 -10.03
C PRO A 166 -22.22 -2.25 -8.72
N GLY A 167 -23.10 -3.25 -8.69
CA GLY A 167 -23.38 -4.10 -7.53
C GLY A 167 -22.22 -5.02 -7.16
N ILE A 168 -21.53 -5.63 -8.13
CA ILE A 168 -20.35 -6.47 -7.90
C ILE A 168 -19.23 -5.60 -7.36
N TYR A 169 -18.99 -4.44 -7.96
CA TYR A 169 -17.97 -3.49 -7.52
C TYR A 169 -18.16 -3.13 -6.03
N LEU A 170 -19.38 -2.73 -5.64
CA LEU A 170 -19.70 -2.38 -4.26
C LEU A 170 -19.55 -3.57 -3.31
N MET A 171 -20.00 -4.76 -3.73
CA MET A 171 -19.90 -5.96 -2.90
C MET A 171 -18.45 -6.47 -2.77
N CYS A 172 -17.57 -6.24 -3.75
CA CYS A 172 -16.15 -6.51 -3.62
C CYS A 172 -15.52 -5.64 -2.51
N LEU A 173 -15.83 -4.33 -2.49
CA LEU A 173 -15.36 -3.44 -1.42
C LEU A 173 -15.88 -3.89 -0.05
N ILE A 174 -17.18 -4.17 0.07
CA ILE A 174 -17.80 -4.62 1.32
C ILE A 174 -17.19 -5.94 1.80
N SER A 175 -17.01 -6.89 0.88
CA SER A 175 -16.41 -8.21 1.15
C SER A 175 -15.03 -8.09 1.78
N VAL A 176 -14.17 -7.25 1.21
CA VAL A 176 -12.81 -7.04 1.71
C VAL A 176 -12.82 -6.30 3.04
N VAL A 177 -13.61 -5.22 3.17
CA VAL A 177 -13.70 -4.46 4.43
C VAL A 177 -14.20 -5.34 5.58
N LEU A 178 -15.24 -6.15 5.37
CA LEU A 178 -15.74 -7.09 6.38
C LEU A 178 -14.71 -8.16 6.74
N SER A 179 -13.94 -8.64 5.76
CA SER A 179 -12.84 -9.59 6.01
C SER A 179 -11.77 -8.98 6.92
N ILE A 180 -11.41 -7.72 6.69
CA ILE A 180 -10.44 -6.98 7.50
C ILE A 180 -10.97 -6.77 8.93
N ILE A 181 -12.23 -6.34 9.07
CA ILE A 181 -12.86 -6.14 10.39
C ILE A 181 -12.92 -7.45 11.17
N TYR A 182 -13.29 -8.55 10.51
CA TYR A 182 -13.32 -9.86 11.13
C TYR A 182 -11.92 -10.31 11.57
N ASN A 183 -10.92 -10.16 10.71
CA ASN A 183 -9.52 -10.46 11.04
C ASN A 183 -9.02 -9.65 12.25
N ARG A 184 -9.46 -8.38 12.35
CA ARG A 184 -9.19 -7.50 13.49
C ARG A 184 -9.81 -8.01 14.80
N MET A 185 -11.01 -8.59 14.77
CA MET A 185 -11.67 -9.12 15.96
C MET A 185 -10.95 -10.33 16.55
N GLN A 186 -10.15 -11.05 15.77
CA GLN A 186 -9.39 -12.22 16.24
C GLN A 186 -8.11 -11.87 17.00
N GLY A 187 -7.73 -10.58 17.08
CA GLY A 187 -6.75 -10.03 18.05
C GLY A 187 -5.48 -10.84 18.24
N GLN A 188 -4.59 -10.88 17.24
CA GLN A 188 -3.31 -11.60 17.32
C GLN A 188 -2.10 -10.65 17.23
N GLU A 189 -1.08 -11.01 18.01
CA GLU A 189 0.26 -10.42 18.03
C GLU A 189 1.19 -11.23 17.13
N PHE A 190 2.17 -10.57 16.52
CA PHE A 190 3.21 -11.22 15.73
C PHE A 190 4.57 -10.86 16.33
N GLU A 191 5.39 -11.89 16.54
CA GLU A 191 6.78 -11.75 17.01
C GLU A 191 7.79 -11.77 15.86
N ASP A 192 7.46 -12.40 14.73
CA ASP A 192 8.29 -12.42 13.52
C ASP A 192 7.78 -11.39 12.50
N THR A 193 8.65 -10.40 12.21
CA THR A 193 8.40 -9.26 11.32
C THR A 193 9.12 -9.32 9.98
N GLU A 194 10.08 -10.25 9.81
CA GLU A 194 11.03 -10.23 8.69
C GLU A 194 10.32 -10.21 7.33
N ARG A 195 9.27 -11.02 7.21
CA ARG A 195 8.53 -11.13 5.95
C ARG A 195 7.64 -9.93 5.67
N PHE A 196 7.16 -9.24 6.71
CA PHE A 196 6.44 -7.97 6.53
C PHE A 196 7.40 -6.86 6.12
N GLU A 197 8.60 -6.82 6.69
CA GLU A 197 9.67 -5.90 6.31
C GLU A 197 10.07 -6.09 4.85
N ALA A 198 10.30 -7.34 4.42
CA ALA A 198 10.62 -7.65 3.04
C ALA A 198 9.52 -7.22 2.06
N LEU A 199 8.24 -7.35 2.44
CA LEU A 199 7.13 -6.85 1.64
C LEU A 199 7.14 -5.32 1.54
N ILE A 200 7.34 -4.61 2.66
CA ILE A 200 7.43 -3.15 2.69
C ILE A 200 8.57 -2.67 1.78
N ASP A 201 9.76 -3.26 1.92
CA ASP A 201 10.95 -2.92 1.12
C ASP A 201 10.69 -3.12 -0.37
N ALA A 202 10.10 -4.25 -0.75
CA ALA A 202 9.75 -4.54 -2.14
C ALA A 202 8.77 -3.51 -2.70
N ILE A 203 7.72 -3.17 -1.95
CA ILE A 203 6.72 -2.17 -2.38
C ILE A 203 7.36 -0.81 -2.59
N ILE A 204 8.16 -0.32 -1.63
CA ILE A 204 8.77 1.01 -1.72
C ILE A 204 9.80 1.06 -2.86
N ALA A 205 10.60 0.01 -3.04
CA ALA A 205 11.54 -0.09 -4.15
C ALA A 205 10.84 0.01 -5.51
N ILE A 206 9.73 -0.70 -5.68
CA ILE A 206 8.95 -0.64 -6.93
C ILE A 206 8.37 0.76 -7.13
N ILE A 207 7.77 1.37 -6.09
CA ILE A 207 7.24 2.74 -6.16
C ILE A 207 8.32 3.69 -6.66
N ILE A 208 9.51 3.69 -6.06
CA ILE A 208 10.63 4.57 -6.44
C ILE A 208 11.02 4.37 -7.92
N THR A 209 11.04 3.13 -8.40
CA THR A 209 11.32 2.85 -9.82
C THR A 209 10.20 3.30 -10.76
N ILE A 210 8.93 3.22 -10.34
CA ILE A 210 7.80 3.68 -11.15
C ILE A 210 7.86 5.20 -11.35
N ILE A 211 8.24 5.98 -10.33
CA ILE A 211 8.31 7.45 -10.45
C ILE A 211 9.24 7.88 -11.60
N VAL A 212 10.41 7.24 -11.75
CA VAL A 212 11.34 7.59 -12.85
C VAL A 212 10.84 7.13 -14.21
N LEU A 213 10.08 6.01 -14.27
CA LEU A 213 9.51 5.50 -15.52
C LEU A 213 8.43 6.42 -16.10
N GLU A 214 7.81 7.25 -15.26
CA GLU A 214 6.80 8.23 -15.66
C GLU A 214 7.39 9.52 -16.27
N ILE A 215 8.71 9.74 -16.17
CA ILE A 215 9.35 10.92 -16.77
C ILE A 215 9.35 10.77 -18.31
N PRO A 216 8.78 11.72 -19.07
CA PRO A 216 8.80 11.67 -20.52
C PRO A 216 10.23 11.71 -21.09
N THR A 217 10.43 11.14 -22.27
CA THR A 217 11.70 11.27 -22.99
C THR A 217 11.80 12.63 -23.69
N ALA A 218 12.96 13.27 -23.62
CA ALA A 218 13.21 14.55 -24.30
C ALA A 218 13.01 14.44 -25.83
N VAL A 219 12.18 15.32 -26.38
CA VAL A 219 11.85 15.30 -27.81
C VAL A 219 13.07 15.74 -28.63
N ASN A 220 13.35 15.05 -29.74
CA ASN A 220 14.45 15.35 -30.67
C ASN A 220 15.89 15.27 -30.10
N GLY A 221 16.10 14.74 -28.90
CA GLY A 221 17.44 14.44 -28.36
C GLY A 221 18.35 15.66 -28.11
N SER A 222 17.80 16.86 -27.99
CA SER A 222 18.58 18.09 -27.75
C SER A 222 18.70 18.43 -26.26
N LEU A 223 19.76 19.14 -25.87
CA LEU A 223 19.92 19.66 -24.50
C LEU A 223 18.75 20.59 -24.11
N GLY A 224 18.24 21.38 -25.05
CA GLY A 224 17.09 22.27 -24.82
C GLY A 224 15.83 21.48 -24.43
N ALA A 225 15.52 20.41 -25.16
CA ALA A 225 14.39 19.54 -24.87
C ALA A 225 14.53 18.82 -23.51
N LEU A 226 15.76 18.54 -23.07
CA LEU A 226 15.99 18.00 -21.72
C LEU A 226 15.72 19.05 -20.64
N LEU A 227 16.09 20.31 -20.87
CA LEU A 227 15.83 21.42 -19.94
C LEU A 227 14.35 21.79 -19.85
N GLU A 228 13.55 21.46 -20.87
CA GLU A 228 12.09 21.58 -20.82
C GLU A 228 11.48 20.64 -19.76
N LEU A 229 12.10 19.47 -19.52
CA LEU A 229 11.65 18.49 -18.52
C LEU A 229 12.08 18.80 -17.07
N LYS A 230 12.53 20.03 -16.79
CA LYS A 230 13.07 20.40 -15.48
C LYS A 230 12.07 20.21 -14.34
N LEU A 231 10.76 20.39 -14.58
CA LEU A 231 9.74 20.29 -13.54
C LEU A 231 9.45 18.82 -13.20
N GLU A 232 9.49 17.95 -14.19
CA GLU A 232 9.40 16.50 -14.09
C GLU A 232 10.57 15.97 -13.25
N PHE A 233 11.80 16.41 -13.54
CA PHE A 233 12.97 16.04 -12.73
C PHE A 233 12.91 16.58 -11.29
N ILE A 234 12.42 17.81 -11.08
CA ILE A 234 12.25 18.38 -9.73
C ILE A 234 11.19 17.60 -8.95
N ALA A 235 10.02 17.36 -9.54
CA ALA A 235 8.95 16.58 -8.92
C ALA A 235 9.42 15.16 -8.58
N TYR A 236 10.09 14.50 -9.53
CA TYR A 236 10.74 13.20 -9.32
C TYR A 236 11.70 13.21 -8.13
N ALA A 237 12.64 14.17 -8.08
CA ALA A 237 13.64 14.22 -7.02
C ALA A 237 13.00 14.39 -5.63
N ILE A 238 11.97 15.24 -5.53
CA ILE A 238 11.23 15.41 -4.27
C ILE A 238 10.50 14.13 -3.89
N SER A 239 9.79 13.50 -4.83
CA SER A 239 9.04 12.27 -4.57
C SER A 239 9.94 11.09 -4.24
N PHE A 240 11.11 10.98 -4.87
CA PHE A 240 12.16 10.03 -4.50
C PHE A 240 12.55 10.19 -3.02
N ILE A 241 12.83 11.43 -2.59
CA ILE A 241 13.22 11.72 -1.20
C ILE A 241 12.06 11.43 -0.22
N VAL A 242 10.82 11.71 -0.61
CA VAL A 242 9.63 11.36 0.19
C VAL A 242 9.55 9.84 0.40
N CYS A 243 9.62 9.04 -0.68
CA CYS A 243 9.57 7.59 -0.58
C CYS A 243 10.77 7.02 0.19
N PHE A 244 11.98 7.52 -0.07
CA PHE A 244 13.18 7.11 0.65
C PHE A 244 13.10 7.44 2.14
N ASN A 245 12.53 8.59 2.51
CA ASN A 245 12.31 8.95 3.91
C ASN A 245 11.36 7.97 4.61
N VAL A 246 10.27 7.56 3.94
CA VAL A 246 9.34 6.55 4.48
C VAL A 246 10.04 5.22 4.66
N TRP A 247 10.81 4.76 3.67
CA TRP A 247 11.61 3.54 3.78
C TRP A 247 12.60 3.59 4.93
N ASN A 248 13.39 4.67 5.03
CA ASN A 248 14.35 4.85 6.10
C ASN A 248 13.67 4.86 7.48
N PHE A 249 12.48 5.47 7.59
CA PHE A 249 11.70 5.43 8.82
C PHE A 249 11.24 4.00 9.16
N THR A 250 10.66 3.28 8.20
CA THR A 250 10.19 1.90 8.46
C THR A 250 11.36 0.98 8.80
N TYR A 251 12.47 1.06 8.07
CA TYR A 251 13.69 0.30 8.37
C TYR A 251 14.17 0.54 9.81
N ASN A 252 14.31 1.79 10.22
CA ASN A 252 14.73 2.12 11.59
C ASN A 252 13.70 1.66 12.63
N LEU A 253 12.41 1.77 12.35
CA LEU A 253 11.36 1.31 13.25
C LEU A 253 11.42 -0.22 13.45
N PHE A 254 11.54 -0.98 12.37
CA PHE A 254 11.59 -2.44 12.42
C PHE A 254 12.89 -2.98 13.01
N SER A 255 14.01 -2.25 12.87
CA SER A 255 15.28 -2.62 13.53
C SER A 255 15.24 -2.60 15.07
N ILE A 256 14.18 -2.03 15.66
CA ILE A 256 14.05 -1.80 17.11
C ILE A 256 12.85 -2.54 17.71
N VAL A 257 11.78 -2.70 16.95
CA VAL A 257 10.53 -3.28 17.45
C VAL A 257 10.64 -4.80 17.58
N ASN A 258 10.22 -5.36 18.70
CA ASN A 258 10.20 -6.83 18.87
C ASN A 258 8.83 -7.44 18.61
N LYS A 259 7.77 -6.62 18.66
CA LYS A 259 6.38 -7.07 18.58
C LYS A 259 5.53 -6.12 17.76
N ILE A 260 4.75 -6.69 16.86
CA ILE A 260 3.76 -5.92 16.09
C ILE A 260 2.37 -6.51 16.31
N ASN A 261 1.36 -5.66 16.22
CA ASN A 261 -0.03 -6.08 16.28
C ASN A 261 -0.74 -5.78 14.95
N TYR A 262 -1.96 -6.32 14.79
CA TYR A 262 -2.74 -6.10 13.58
C TYR A 262 -3.00 -4.61 13.27
N LYS A 263 -3.11 -3.74 14.29
CA LYS A 263 -3.37 -2.31 14.06
C LYS A 263 -2.15 -1.63 13.45
N SER A 264 -0.95 -2.00 13.91
CA SER A 264 0.30 -1.53 13.32
C SER A 264 0.43 -1.97 11.86
N ILE A 265 0.15 -3.24 11.57
CA ILE A 265 0.20 -3.78 10.20
C ILE A 265 -0.74 -3.01 9.26
N TRP A 266 -2.01 -2.84 9.65
CA TRP A 266 -2.98 -2.15 8.80
C TRP A 266 -2.73 -0.64 8.68
N ALA A 267 -2.19 0.00 9.72
CA ALA A 267 -1.75 1.39 9.62
C ALA A 267 -0.62 1.54 8.60
N ILE A 268 0.38 0.64 8.62
CA ILE A 268 1.46 0.62 7.63
C ILE A 268 0.91 0.31 6.23
N CYS A 269 0.05 -0.71 6.08
CA CYS A 269 -0.53 -1.06 4.77
C CYS A 269 -1.35 0.07 4.17
N LEU A 270 -2.11 0.81 5.00
CA LEU A 270 -2.82 2.01 4.54
C LEU A 270 -1.83 3.11 4.12
N GLY A 271 -0.77 3.33 4.89
CA GLY A 271 0.31 4.25 4.52
C GLY A 271 0.97 3.86 3.19
N LEU A 272 1.20 2.57 2.95
CA LEU A 272 1.74 2.04 1.70
C LEU A 272 0.79 2.24 0.52
N PHE A 273 -0.54 2.15 0.73
CA PHE A 273 -1.51 2.49 -0.31
C PHE A 273 -1.36 3.95 -0.75
N PHE A 274 -1.35 4.91 0.18
CA PHE A 274 -1.16 6.32 -0.17
C PHE A 274 0.23 6.56 -0.79
N LEU A 275 1.28 5.97 -0.22
CA LEU A 275 2.63 6.03 -0.81
C LEU A 275 2.67 5.49 -2.25
N SER A 276 1.88 4.47 -2.56
CA SER A 276 1.82 3.92 -3.92
C SER A 276 1.13 4.82 -4.93
N LEU A 277 0.39 5.85 -4.48
CA LEU A 277 -0.19 6.89 -5.34
C LEU A 277 0.83 7.98 -5.70
N ILE A 278 1.99 8.04 -5.02
CA ILE A 278 3.01 9.06 -5.27
C ILE A 278 3.39 9.15 -6.75
N PRO A 279 3.67 8.06 -7.51
CA PRO A 279 4.02 8.19 -8.92
C PRO A 279 2.95 8.92 -9.74
N TYR A 280 1.68 8.59 -9.52
CA TYR A 280 0.57 9.27 -10.17
C TYR A 280 0.50 10.76 -9.80
N LEU A 281 0.67 11.08 -8.52
CA LEU A 281 0.63 12.46 -8.02
C LEU A 281 1.86 13.28 -8.44
N THR A 282 3.04 12.65 -8.57
CA THR A 282 4.27 13.28 -9.06
C THR A 282 4.07 13.75 -10.50
N THR A 283 3.54 12.89 -11.36
CA THR A 283 3.20 13.24 -12.75
C THR A 283 2.16 14.36 -12.79
N TYR A 284 1.11 14.26 -11.97
CA TYR A 284 0.07 15.30 -11.93
C TYR A 284 0.61 16.67 -11.50
N VAL A 285 1.50 16.70 -10.50
CA VAL A 285 2.21 17.91 -10.09
C VAL A 285 3.13 18.41 -11.19
N ALA A 286 3.92 17.55 -11.84
CA ALA A 286 4.85 17.98 -12.87
C ALA A 286 4.14 18.66 -14.05
N MET A 287 3.03 18.08 -14.51
CA MET A 287 2.20 18.62 -15.60
C MET A 287 1.52 19.95 -15.26
N ASN A 288 1.22 20.17 -13.98
CA ASN A 288 0.41 21.30 -13.50
C ASN A 288 1.09 22.00 -12.32
N PHE A 289 2.40 22.25 -12.43
CA PHE A 289 3.25 22.60 -11.29
C PHE A 289 2.78 23.82 -10.52
N ASN A 290 2.29 24.85 -11.21
CA ASN A 290 1.85 26.10 -10.61
C ASN A 290 0.39 26.08 -10.11
N GLU A 291 -0.32 24.97 -10.29
CA GLU A 291 -1.74 24.87 -9.95
C GLU A 291 -1.94 24.37 -8.52
N PHE A 292 -3.00 24.85 -7.86
CA PHE A 292 -3.26 24.55 -6.46
C PHE A 292 -3.64 23.09 -6.20
N VAL A 293 -4.58 22.52 -6.96
CA VAL A 293 -5.12 21.19 -6.66
C VAL A 293 -4.05 20.09 -6.75
N PRO A 294 -3.20 20.00 -7.79
CA PRO A 294 -2.14 19.00 -7.83
C PRO A 294 -1.21 19.07 -6.61
N GLN A 295 -0.80 20.29 -6.26
CA GLN A 295 0.06 20.57 -5.13
C GLN A 295 -0.62 20.21 -3.79
N CYS A 296 -1.89 20.58 -3.64
CA CYS A 296 -2.69 20.32 -2.44
C CYS A 296 -2.91 18.82 -2.23
N VAL A 297 -3.29 18.08 -3.27
CA VAL A 297 -3.53 16.63 -3.18
C VAL A 297 -2.23 15.89 -2.85
N TYR A 298 -1.10 16.29 -3.45
CA TYR A 298 0.22 15.76 -3.07
C TYR A 298 0.53 16.02 -1.59
N GLY A 299 0.28 17.25 -1.09
CA GLY A 299 0.46 17.59 0.31
C GLY A 299 -0.46 16.81 1.26
N ILE A 300 -1.72 16.59 0.88
CA ILE A 300 -2.68 15.77 1.63
C ILE A 300 -2.22 14.32 1.70
N ASP A 301 -1.78 13.74 0.58
CA ASP A 301 -1.24 12.39 0.53
C ASP A 301 -0.04 12.23 1.48
N PHE A 302 0.91 13.17 1.43
CA PHE A 302 2.03 13.24 2.36
C PHE A 302 1.56 13.29 3.82
N ILE A 303 0.56 14.11 4.15
CA ILE A 303 -0.01 14.18 5.51
C ILE A 303 -0.58 12.82 5.93
N ILE A 304 -1.34 12.15 5.06
CA ILE A 304 -1.95 10.85 5.38
C ILE A 304 -0.87 9.79 5.65
N ILE A 305 0.21 9.76 4.86
CA ILE A 305 1.36 8.88 5.10
C ILE A 305 1.97 9.14 6.48
N ASN A 306 2.20 10.41 6.84
CA ASN A 306 2.74 10.78 8.15
C ASN A 306 1.78 10.37 9.30
N VAL A 307 0.46 10.52 9.13
CA VAL A 307 -0.55 10.07 10.10
C VAL A 307 -0.50 8.55 10.27
N CYS A 308 -0.42 7.79 9.18
CA CYS A 308 -0.31 6.33 9.22
C CYS A 308 0.93 5.88 9.99
N SER A 309 2.08 6.55 9.77
CA SER A 309 3.32 6.31 10.53
C SER A 309 3.17 6.60 12.01
N ILE A 310 2.51 7.70 12.39
CA ILE A 310 2.23 8.01 13.81
C ILE A 310 1.36 6.91 14.44
N VAL A 311 0.28 6.51 13.77
CA VAL A 311 -0.62 5.46 14.28
C VAL A 311 0.11 4.14 14.42
N ALA A 312 0.90 3.73 13.42
CA ALA A 312 1.67 2.49 13.46
C ALA A 312 2.63 2.47 14.65
N THR A 313 3.42 3.54 14.81
CA THR A 313 4.41 3.61 15.90
C THR A 313 3.74 3.67 17.27
N TYR A 314 2.64 4.41 17.40
CA TYR A 314 1.85 4.44 18.65
C TYR A 314 1.39 3.03 19.06
N GLN A 315 0.88 2.24 18.10
CA GLN A 315 0.44 0.87 18.37
C GLN A 315 1.60 -0.06 18.70
N MET A 316 2.76 0.11 18.06
CA MET A 316 3.98 -0.64 18.38
C MET A 316 4.51 -0.32 19.78
N LYS A 317 4.54 0.96 20.19
CA LYS A 317 4.95 1.33 21.56
C LYS A 317 4.01 0.83 22.64
N LYS A 318 2.74 0.65 22.31
CA LYS A 318 1.75 0.11 23.23
C LYS A 318 1.87 -1.41 23.40
N ILE A 319 2.28 -2.14 22.35
CA ILE A 319 2.44 -3.59 22.46
C ILE A 319 3.82 -3.98 23.00
N ASP A 320 4.85 -3.17 22.68
CA ASP A 320 6.22 -3.35 23.16
C ASP A 320 6.55 -2.31 24.26
N GLU A 321 5.69 -2.23 25.28
CA GLU A 321 5.82 -1.26 26.39
C GLU A 321 7.12 -1.43 27.18
N SER A 322 7.62 -2.66 27.30
CA SER A 322 8.86 -3.01 28.01
C SER A 322 10.14 -2.60 27.28
N ASN A 323 10.08 -2.33 25.97
CA ASN A 323 11.25 -1.95 25.18
C ASN A 323 11.60 -0.48 25.40
N SER A 324 12.44 -0.21 26.40
CA SER A 324 12.88 1.14 26.76
C SER A 324 13.56 1.87 25.59
N PHE A 325 14.29 1.15 24.74
CA PHE A 325 14.94 1.72 23.56
C PHE A 325 13.91 2.23 22.55
N LEU A 326 12.87 1.45 22.22
CA LEU A 326 11.75 1.89 21.38
C LEU A 326 11.05 3.12 21.98
N GLN A 327 10.80 3.11 23.29
CA GLN A 327 10.17 4.24 23.98
C GLN A 327 11.01 5.51 23.88
N MET A 328 12.32 5.43 24.07
CA MET A 328 13.27 6.56 24.02
C MET A 328 13.54 7.04 22.58
N ALA A 329 13.71 6.11 21.63
CA ALA A 329 13.97 6.42 20.23
C ALA A 329 12.82 7.25 19.64
N PHE A 330 11.58 6.81 19.89
CA PHE A 330 10.35 7.45 19.40
C PHE A 330 9.59 8.23 20.49
N GLN A 331 10.27 8.68 21.54
CA GLN A 331 9.65 9.48 22.60
C GLN A 331 9.10 10.82 22.06
N ASN A 332 9.81 11.39 21.09
CA ASN A 332 9.49 12.68 20.46
C ASN A 332 8.82 12.48 19.09
N TYR A 333 7.61 11.92 19.09
CA TYR A 333 6.75 11.88 17.90
C TYR A 333 6.43 13.25 17.29
N ASN A 334 6.79 14.33 17.99
CA ASN A 334 6.66 15.70 17.56
C ASN A 334 7.20 15.91 16.13
N ASN A 335 8.20 15.15 15.66
CA ASN A 335 8.73 15.34 14.31
C ASN A 335 7.69 15.12 13.19
N TYR A 336 6.88 14.06 13.27
CA TYR A 336 5.83 13.79 12.28
C TYR A 336 4.64 14.74 12.43
N ILE A 337 4.31 15.13 13.68
CA ILE A 337 3.28 16.14 13.95
C ILE A 337 3.71 17.51 13.41
N ILE A 338 5.00 17.85 13.55
CA ILE A 338 5.61 19.05 12.97
C ILE A 338 5.54 18.98 11.44
N ASN A 339 5.85 17.84 10.81
CA ASN A 339 5.69 17.68 9.35
C ASN A 339 4.26 17.95 8.90
N ILE A 340 3.28 17.40 9.61
CA ILE A 340 1.86 17.61 9.32
C ILE A 340 1.50 19.09 9.48
N GLY A 341 1.78 19.68 10.64
CA GLY A 341 1.47 21.08 10.92
C GLY A 341 2.14 22.04 9.93
N PHE A 342 3.41 21.78 9.61
CA PHE A 342 4.17 22.52 8.62
C PHE A 342 3.55 22.42 7.23
N THR A 343 3.22 21.20 6.77
CA THR A 343 2.59 21.01 5.46
C THR A 343 1.21 21.67 5.40
N VAL A 344 0.40 21.58 6.46
CA VAL A 344 -0.92 22.24 6.54
C VAL A 344 -0.79 23.77 6.43
N ILE A 345 0.17 24.37 7.13
CA ILE A 345 0.45 25.81 7.02
C ILE A 345 0.80 26.18 5.58
N PHE A 346 1.63 25.38 4.92
CA PHE A 346 2.06 25.64 3.55
C PHE A 346 0.99 25.34 2.50
N ILE A 347 0.03 24.45 2.77
CA ILE A 347 -1.20 24.31 1.96
C ILE A 347 -2.00 25.61 1.99
N ILE A 348 -2.17 26.21 3.17
CA ILE A 348 -2.87 27.49 3.32
C ILE A 348 -2.12 28.61 2.58
N ILE A 349 -0.81 28.72 2.77
CA ILE A 349 0.02 29.73 2.07
C ILE A 349 -0.01 29.48 0.56
N GLY A 350 0.10 28.23 0.12
CA GLY A 350 0.09 27.84 -1.29
C GLY A 350 -1.22 28.20 -1.99
N TYR A 351 -2.35 28.10 -1.29
CA TYR A 351 -3.66 28.52 -1.81
C TYR A 351 -3.72 30.02 -2.13
N TYR A 352 -3.16 30.87 -1.27
CA TYR A 352 -3.26 32.33 -1.42
C TYR A 352 -2.14 32.96 -2.25
N PHE A 353 -0.95 32.35 -2.30
CA PHE A 353 0.24 33.01 -2.83
C PHE A 353 0.95 32.24 -3.95
N TYR A 354 1.40 31.01 -3.68
CA TYR A 354 2.25 30.26 -4.62
C TYR A 354 2.13 28.75 -4.38
N PRO A 355 1.33 28.02 -5.20
CA PRO A 355 1.08 26.59 -4.99
C PRO A 355 2.31 25.68 -4.89
N PRO A 356 3.41 25.87 -5.66
CA PRO A 356 4.59 25.02 -5.55
C PRO A 356 5.27 25.03 -4.18
N ILE A 357 4.91 25.96 -3.29
CA ILE A 357 5.41 25.97 -1.92
C ILE A 357 4.97 24.72 -1.14
N ILE A 358 3.88 24.06 -1.55
CA ILE A 358 3.34 22.87 -0.87
C ILE A 358 4.29 21.68 -1.04
N ILE A 359 4.64 21.29 -2.27
CA ILE A 359 5.59 20.19 -2.50
C ILE A 359 6.98 20.50 -1.92
N LEU A 360 7.41 21.76 -1.97
CA LEU A 360 8.65 22.20 -1.31
C LEU A 360 8.57 22.06 0.21
N SER A 361 7.40 22.30 0.81
CA SER A 361 7.21 22.13 2.25
C SER A 361 7.36 20.68 2.68
N CYS A 362 6.92 19.71 1.86
CA CYS A 362 7.13 18.29 2.10
C CYS A 362 8.63 17.98 2.18
N LEU A 363 9.42 18.45 1.21
CA LEU A 363 10.88 18.27 1.20
C LEU A 363 11.55 18.92 2.42
N LEU A 364 11.21 20.19 2.71
CA LEU A 364 11.79 20.93 3.82
C LEU A 364 11.46 20.29 5.18
N SER A 365 10.24 19.78 5.34
CA SER A 365 9.83 19.06 6.56
C SER A 365 10.69 17.83 6.81
N ILE A 366 10.96 17.03 5.76
CA ILE A 366 11.86 15.87 5.84
C ILE A 366 13.27 16.31 6.25
N ALA A 367 13.83 17.31 5.57
CA ALA A 367 15.16 17.83 5.89
C ALA A 367 15.28 18.28 7.35
N MET A 368 14.24 18.95 7.89
CA MET A 368 14.19 19.34 9.30
C MET A 368 14.21 18.13 10.23
N THR A 369 13.44 17.08 9.93
CA THR A 369 13.43 15.86 10.77
C THR A 369 14.79 15.15 10.78
N TRP A 370 15.47 15.07 9.64
CA TRP A 370 16.80 14.46 9.55
C TRP A 370 17.84 15.23 10.35
N ILE A 371 17.84 16.57 10.25
CA ILE A 371 18.73 17.43 11.03
C ILE A 371 18.50 17.23 12.54
N PHE A 372 17.23 17.16 12.96
CA PHE A 372 16.89 16.91 14.35
C PHE A 372 17.38 15.54 14.83
N MET A 373 17.19 14.49 14.03
CA MET A 373 17.69 13.15 14.36
C MET A 373 19.21 13.11 14.49
N MET A 374 19.95 13.72 13.55
CA MET A 374 21.41 13.77 13.61
C MET A 374 21.93 14.48 14.87
N LYS A 375 21.27 15.55 15.31
CA LYS A 375 21.63 16.24 16.57
C LYS A 375 21.41 15.34 17.79
N LYS A 376 20.32 14.56 17.82
CA LYS A 376 20.02 13.63 18.93
C LYS A 376 21.07 12.51 19.03
N ILE A 377 21.50 11.94 17.91
CA ILE A 377 22.54 10.90 17.87
C ILE A 377 23.87 11.43 18.41
N LYS A 378 24.25 12.67 18.06
CA LYS A 378 25.47 13.29 18.59
C LYS A 378 25.43 13.44 20.11
N LEU A 379 24.31 13.89 20.68
CA LEU A 379 24.17 14.05 22.13
C LEU A 379 24.33 12.73 22.89
N ILE A 380 23.77 11.62 22.37
CA ILE A 380 23.90 10.28 22.97
C ILE A 380 25.37 9.79 22.96
N ASN A 381 26.15 10.17 21.95
CA ASN A 381 27.56 9.79 21.85
C ASN A 381 28.52 10.67 22.67
N PHE A 382 28.04 11.77 23.27
CA PHE A 382 28.84 12.61 24.19
C PHE A 382 28.61 12.27 25.67
N ASP A 383 27.58 11.48 25.98
CA ASP A 383 27.24 11.03 27.34
C ASP A 383 27.75 9.60 27.66
N ASN A 384 28.51 8.99 26.74
CA ASN A 384 29.33 7.79 26.93
C ASN A 384 30.81 8.15 26.82
#